data_AF-A0A1Q3CN28-F1
#
_entry.id   AF-A0A1Q3CN28-F1
#
_cell.length_a   1.000
_cell.length_b   1.000
_cell.length_c   1.000
_cell.angle_alpha   90.00
_cell.angle_beta   90.00
_cell.angle_gamma   90.00
#
_symmetry.space_group_name_H-M   'P 1'
#
loop_
_entity.id
_entity.type
_entity.pdbx_description
1 polymer ?
#
loop_
_entity_poly.entity_id
_entity_poly.type
_entity_poly.pdbx_seq_one_letter_code
_entity_poly.pdbx_strand_id
1 'polypeptide(L)' 'QFRAISDQLYRTPDHHKDVREQVVKQLKSQPEMYDGYVPMSYVEYLKKMSKGGEWGDHVTLQAAADWV' A
#
# COMPACT_ATOMS: atom_id res chain seq x y z
N GLN A 1 3.64 -5.57 -7.55
CA GLN A 1 3.06 -4.21 -7.47
C GLN A 1 4.03 -3.18 -6.90
N PHE A 2 4.40 -3.21 -5.61
CA PHE A 2 5.28 -2.19 -5.00
C PHE A 2 6.62 -1.95 -5.72
N ARG A 3 7.22 -3.00 -6.31
CA ARG A 3 8.41 -2.88 -7.18
C ARG A 3 8.15 -2.07 -8.44
N ALA A 4 6.99 -2.22 -9.08
CA ALA A 4 6.62 -1.45 -10.25
C ALA A 4 6.36 0.02 -9.88
N ILE A 5 5.71 0.29 -8.75
CA ILE A 5 5.52 1.66 -8.25
C ILE A 5 6.88 2.31 -7.94
N SER A 6 7.77 1.58 -7.27
CA SER A 6 9.16 2.01 -7.03
C SER A 6 9.87 2.34 -8.34
N ASP A 7 9.73 1.49 -9.36
CA ASP A 7 10.33 1.71 -10.66
C ASP A 7 9.78 2.98 -11.34
N GLN A 8 8.48 3.25 -11.23
CA GLN A 8 7.89 4.48 -11.77
C GLN A 8 8.36 5.75 -11.03
N LEU A 9 8.51 5.70 -9.71
CA LEU A 9 8.90 6.85 -8.90
C LEU A 9 10.42 7.11 -8.88
N TYR A 10 11.20 6.04 -8.80
CA TYR A 10 12.64 6.10 -8.53
C TYR A 10 13.51 5.56 -9.67
N ARG A 11 12.91 5.09 -10.77
CA ARG A 11 13.61 4.42 -11.89
C ARG A 11 14.40 3.18 -11.47
N THR A 12 14.01 2.58 -10.35
CA THR A 12 14.53 1.29 -9.86
C THR A 12 13.47 0.58 -9.00
N PRO A 13 13.37 -0.75 -9.06
CA PRO A 13 12.47 -1.54 -8.21
C PRO A 13 12.98 -1.70 -6.76
N ASP A 14 14.16 -1.20 -6.41
CA ASP A 14 14.83 -1.53 -5.15
C ASP A 14 14.21 -0.84 -3.91
N HIS A 15 13.55 0.31 -4.10
CA HIS A 15 12.85 1.05 -3.05
C HIS A 15 11.44 0.51 -2.75
N HIS A 16 11.12 -0.70 -3.20
CA HIS A 16 9.78 -1.28 -3.03
C HIS A 16 9.37 -1.50 -1.56
N LYS A 17 10.32 -1.54 -0.63
CA LYS A 17 10.05 -1.62 0.81
C LYS A 17 9.56 -0.27 1.32
N ASP A 18 10.28 0.80 0.98
CA ASP A 18 9.94 2.17 1.36
C ASP A 18 8.57 2.56 0.79
N VAL A 19 8.31 2.24 -0.48
CA VAL A 19 7.00 2.45 -1.12
C VAL A 19 5.89 1.73 -0.35
N ARG A 20 6.11 0.47 0.06
CA ARG A 20 5.11 -0.26 0.85
C ARG A 20 4.86 0.43 2.18
N GLU A 21 5.91 0.87 2.87
CA GLU A 21 5.76 1.54 4.16
C GLU A 21 4.95 2.81 4.05
N GLN A 22 5.16 3.61 3.01
CA GLN A 22 4.40 4.84 2.78
C GLN A 22 2.94 4.55 2.46
N VAL A 23 2.67 3.58 1.59
CA VAL A 23 1.30 3.14 1.28
C VAL A 23 0.58 2.64 2.53
N VAL A 24 1.23 1.80 3.33
CA VAL A 24 0.65 1.30 4.59
C VAL A 24 0.43 2.43 5.59
N LYS A 25 1.31 3.44 5.62
CA LYS A 25 1.14 4.62 6.46
C LYS A 25 -0.08 5.43 6.03
N GLN A 26 -0.29 5.62 4.73
CA GLN A 26 -1.47 6.28 4.17
C GLN A 26 -2.76 5.52 4.51
N LEU A 27 -2.76 4.19 4.37
CA LEU A 27 -3.87 3.34 4.77
C LEU A 27 -4.19 3.47 6.28
N LYS A 28 -3.17 3.63 7.13
CA LYS A 28 -3.35 3.80 8.58
C LYS A 28 -3.84 5.20 8.96
N SER A 29 -3.47 6.24 8.23
CA SER A 29 -3.85 7.62 8.56
C SER A 29 -5.26 7.97 8.13
N GLN A 30 -5.78 7.31 7.08
CA GLN A 30 -7.10 7.62 6.51
C GLN A 30 -7.97 6.36 6.36
N PRO A 31 -8.24 5.60 7.44
CA PRO A 31 -8.99 4.34 7.38
C PRO A 31 -10.39 4.52 6.79
N GLU A 32 -11.06 5.65 7.08
CA GLU A 32 -12.42 5.95 6.60
C GLU A 32 -12.51 6.02 5.06
N MET A 33 -11.42 6.33 4.37
CA MET A 33 -11.39 6.37 2.91
C MET A 33 -11.25 5.00 2.26
N TYR A 34 -10.76 3.99 3.00
CA TYR A 34 -10.34 2.71 2.41
C TYR A 34 -11.10 1.50 2.99
N ASP A 35 -11.56 1.57 4.24
CA ASP A 35 -12.20 0.47 4.97
C ASP A 35 -13.39 -0.14 4.19
N GLY A 36 -14.24 0.71 3.59
CA GLY A 36 -15.41 0.27 2.82
C GLY A 36 -15.08 -0.51 1.53
N TYR A 37 -13.83 -0.48 1.06
CA TYR A 37 -13.38 -1.24 -0.12
C TYR A 37 -12.77 -2.59 0.23
N VAL A 38 -12.63 -2.90 1.53
CA VAL A 38 -12.00 -4.12 2.02
C VAL A 38 -13.07 -5.05 2.60
N PRO A 39 -13.24 -6.28 2.07
CA PRO A 39 -14.31 -7.19 2.53
C PRO A 39 -14.02 -7.89 3.86
N MET A 40 -12.88 -7.58 4.49
CA MET A 40 -12.39 -8.19 5.73
C MET A 40 -12.10 -7.11 6.76
N SER A 41 -11.80 -7.52 8.01
CA SER A 41 -11.38 -6.58 9.04
C SER A 41 -10.22 -5.73 8.57
N TYR A 42 -10.37 -4.40 8.61
CA TYR A 42 -9.35 -3.48 8.14
C TYR A 42 -8.07 -3.57 8.97
N VAL A 43 -8.17 -3.90 10.25
CA VAL A 43 -7.01 -4.17 11.10
C VAL A 43 -6.21 -5.38 10.60
N GLU A 44 -6.90 -6.44 10.17
CA GLU A 44 -6.25 -7.63 9.59
C GLU A 44 -5.68 -7.33 8.21
N TYR A 45 -6.40 -6.54 7.41
CA TYR A 45 -5.93 -6.06 6.11
C TYR A 45 -4.62 -5.25 6.23
N LEU A 46 -4.56 -4.30 7.16
CA LEU A 46 -3.35 -3.51 7.44
C LEU A 46 -2.17 -4.39 7.85
N LYS A 47 -2.40 -5.41 8.71
CA LYS A 47 -1.37 -6.38 9.09
C LYS A 47 -0.87 -7.17 7.87
N LYS A 48 -1.79 -7.62 7.01
CA LYS A 48 -1.47 -8.33 5.78
C LYS A 48 -0.64 -7.45 4.84
N MET A 49 -1.07 -6.22 4.56
CA MET A 49 -0.37 -5.30 3.66
C MET A 49 0.99 -4.84 4.19
N SER A 50 1.17 -4.83 5.53
CA SER A 50 2.47 -4.56 6.17
C SER A 50 3.49 -5.67 5.97
N LYS A 51 3.07 -6.90 5.63
CA LYS A 51 3.97 -8.06 5.52
C LYS A 51 4.83 -8.00 4.26
N GLY A 52 6.15 -8.04 4.43
CA GLY A 52 7.08 -8.15 3.31
C GLY A 52 6.76 -9.36 2.42
N GLY A 53 6.70 -9.13 1.11
CA GLY A 53 6.36 -10.17 0.12
C GLY A 53 4.86 -10.30 -0.17
N GLU A 54 3.99 -9.69 0.64
CA GLU A 54 2.55 -9.68 0.35
C GLU A 54 2.25 -8.89 -0.92
N TRP A 55 1.35 -9.38 -1.77
CA TRP A 55 0.96 -8.66 -2.97
C TRP A 55 -0.03 -7.55 -2.60
N GLY A 56 0.21 -6.34 -3.11
CA GLY A 56 -0.77 -5.27 -3.05
C GLY A 56 -1.91 -5.49 -4.03
N ASP A 57 -2.99 -4.72 -3.88
CA ASP A 57 -4.23 -4.80 -4.63
C ASP A 57 -4.66 -3.41 -5.14
N HIS A 58 -5.93 -3.27 -5.57
CA HIS A 58 -6.47 -2.00 -6.03
C HIS A 58 -6.51 -0.92 -4.94
N VAL A 59 -6.73 -1.30 -3.67
CA VAL A 59 -6.75 -0.36 -2.55
C VAL A 59 -5.34 0.15 -2.25
N THR A 60 -4.31 -0.71 -2.32
CA THR A 60 -2.92 -0.26 -2.19
C THR A 60 -2.46 0.60 -3.37
N LEU A 61 -3.03 0.43 -4.57
CA LEU A 61 -2.77 1.34 -5.70
C LEU A 61 -3.39 2.71 -5.46
N GLN A 62 -4.64 2.75 -5.01
CA GLN A 62 -5.31 4.01 -4.68
C GLN A 62 -4.56 4.75 -3.58
N ALA A 63 -4.23 4.08 -2.48
CA ALA A 63 -3.43 4.68 -1.41
C ALA A 63 -2.02 5.10 -1.85
N ALA A 64 -1.42 4.42 -2.84
CA ALA A 64 -0.17 4.88 -3.43
C ALA A 64 -0.34 6.16 -4.26
N ALA A 65 -1.47 6.32 -4.94
CA ALA A 65 -1.79 7.53 -5.70
C ALA A 65 -2.15 8.71 -4.77
N ASP A 66 -2.89 8.46 -3.69
CA ASP A 66 -3.27 9.49 -2.72
C ASP A 66 -2.09 9.96 -1.86
N TRP A 67 -1.02 9.17 -1.78
CA TRP A 67 0.21 9.51 -1.07
C TRP A 67 1.10 10.49 -1.84
N VAL A 68 1.11 10.43 -3.19
CA VAL A 68 1.97 11.23 -4.08
C VAL A 68 1.31 12.57 -4.40
#